data_AF-A0A2E9WJP3-F1
#
_entry.id   AF-A0A2E9WJP3-F1
#
_cell.length_a   1.000
_cell.length_b   1.000
_cell.length_c   1.000
_cell.angle_alpha   90.00
_cell.angle_beta   90.00
_cell.angle_gamma   90.00
#
_symmetry.space_group_name_H-M   'P 1'
#
loop_
_entity.id
_entity.type
_entity.pdbx_description
1 polymer ?
#
loop_
_entity_poly.entity_id
_entity_poly.type
_entity_poly.pdbx_seq_one_letter_code
_entity_poly.pdbx_strand_id
1 'polypeptide(L)'
;NGRIILFDCYPIIINGNYNWLDVSGEIPNNITDWEYIEVFIMSYNDLSGLIPDSICELDLDFSDNSIFDLNGNALCPPYPACIETYINNQDTMFSDCELNVCYNLGISDFISYELNGDNIVNPYDDLNGTGYLGINLFNNGPACPYYPGIRIQSNTEGVSFYGGTGTDILEFETWWYAIESQGAYGLNIPFEISPFIPEGTPITFTAEAVTLHCEEDCSESDDPYCNMCPITDPITLTLTVGSSFTNALGDANFDGQVDVLDVIELVSYVLNIGDYYSWELVFLMTDLNFDYNLNIQDIILLVNIILDS
;
A
#
# COMPACT_ATOMS: atom_id res chain seq x y z
N ASN A 1 6.34 23.67 -39.55
CA ASN A 1 5.37 23.15 -38.56
C ASN A 1 6.14 22.36 -37.53
N GLY A 2 6.92 23.03 -36.69
CA GLY A 2 7.71 22.36 -35.66
C GLY A 2 6.75 21.87 -34.57
N ARG A 3 6.80 20.57 -34.27
CA ARG A 3 6.11 19.96 -33.14
C ARG A 3 7.20 19.39 -32.22
N ILE A 4 6.95 19.36 -30.92
CA ILE A 4 7.85 18.74 -29.95
C ILE A 4 7.71 17.23 -30.11
N ILE A 5 8.84 16.54 -30.31
CA ILE A 5 8.93 15.08 -30.41
C ILE A 5 9.83 14.49 -29.31
N LEU A 6 10.73 15.30 -28.77
CA LEU A 6 11.73 14.91 -27.79
C LEU A 6 11.89 16.06 -26.81
N PHE A 7 11.68 15.75 -25.53
CA PHE A 7 12.02 16.62 -24.43
C PHE A 7 12.88 15.79 -23.46
N ASP A 8 14.20 15.96 -23.57
CA ASP A 8 15.19 15.24 -22.77
C ASP A 8 16.00 16.26 -21.97
N CYS A 9 15.75 16.25 -20.66
CA CYS A 9 16.38 17.13 -19.68
C CYS A 9 17.38 16.39 -18.77
N TYR A 10 17.98 15.30 -19.25
CA TYR A 10 19.15 14.73 -18.58
C TYR A 10 20.30 15.74 -18.45
N PRO A 11 21.20 15.54 -17.46
CA PRO A 11 22.35 16.42 -17.27
C PRO A 11 23.26 16.39 -18.49
N ILE A 12 23.68 17.57 -18.92
CA ILE A 12 24.60 17.71 -20.05
C ILE A 12 26.02 17.41 -19.56
N ILE A 13 26.69 16.44 -20.18
CA ILE A 13 28.07 16.06 -19.81
C ILE A 13 29.07 16.89 -20.62
N ILE A 14 29.85 17.74 -19.94
CA ILE A 14 30.89 18.56 -20.55
C ILE A 14 32.22 18.26 -19.88
N ASN A 15 33.19 17.73 -20.64
CA ASN A 15 34.51 17.34 -20.14
C ASN A 15 34.48 16.37 -18.94
N GLY A 16 33.49 15.49 -18.90
CA GLY A 16 33.30 14.53 -17.80
C GLY A 16 32.62 15.10 -16.55
N ASN A 17 32.17 16.35 -16.58
CA ASN A 17 31.34 16.94 -15.53
C ASN A 17 29.87 16.93 -15.95
N TYR A 18 29.00 16.51 -15.05
CA TYR A 18 27.55 16.59 -15.20
C TYR A 18 27.08 18.02 -14.92
N ASN A 19 26.25 18.56 -15.81
CA ASN A 19 25.63 19.88 -15.65
C ASN A 19 24.13 19.69 -15.67
N TRP A 20 23.51 19.78 -14.49
CA TRP A 20 22.07 19.72 -14.32
C TRP A 20 21.41 20.94 -14.94
N LEU A 21 20.16 20.78 -15.38
CA LEU A 21 19.39 21.84 -16.02
C LEU A 21 18.57 22.65 -15.01
N ASP A 22 18.38 22.12 -13.80
CA ASP A 22 17.66 22.75 -12.68
C ASP A 22 16.25 23.25 -13.12
N VAL A 23 15.55 22.45 -13.93
CA VAL A 23 14.22 22.83 -14.43
C VAL A 23 13.23 22.75 -13.28
N SER A 24 12.51 23.84 -13.02
CA SER A 24 11.59 23.97 -11.88
C SER A 24 10.18 24.36 -12.29
N GLY A 25 9.24 24.18 -11.35
CA GLY A 25 7.83 24.53 -11.50
C GLY A 25 6.95 23.32 -11.82
N GLU A 26 5.69 23.60 -12.12
CA GLU A 26 4.66 22.58 -12.33
C GLU A 26 4.66 22.02 -13.76
N ILE A 27 4.25 20.75 -13.88
CA ILE A 27 3.88 20.17 -15.17
C ILE A 27 2.56 20.82 -15.62
N PRO A 28 2.51 21.46 -16.80
CA PRO A 28 1.35 22.24 -17.18
C PRO A 28 0.17 21.36 -17.61
N ASN A 29 -1.06 21.74 -17.23
CA ASN A 29 -2.29 21.03 -17.57
C ASN A 29 -2.50 20.80 -19.08
N ASN A 30 -1.92 21.64 -19.94
CA ASN A 30 -2.02 21.53 -21.40
C ASN A 30 -0.90 20.69 -22.03
N ILE A 31 -0.32 19.73 -21.30
CA ILE A 31 0.70 18.81 -21.84
C ILE A 31 0.20 18.02 -23.06
N THR A 32 -1.12 17.86 -23.21
CA THR A 32 -1.79 17.27 -24.37
C THR A 32 -1.55 18.00 -25.69
N ASP A 33 -1.11 19.26 -25.65
CA ASP A 33 -0.67 19.99 -26.84
C ASP A 33 0.58 19.33 -27.50
N TRP A 34 1.26 18.43 -26.79
CA TRP A 34 2.43 17.68 -27.26
C TRP A 34 2.04 16.34 -27.91
N GLU A 35 1.00 16.33 -28.75
CA GLU A 35 0.43 15.15 -29.45
C GLU A 35 1.45 14.25 -30.18
N TYR A 36 2.68 14.72 -30.44
CA TYR A 36 3.73 13.98 -31.18
C TYR A 36 4.96 13.72 -30.32
N ILE A 37 4.87 13.90 -29.00
CA ILE A 37 5.98 13.59 -28.12
C ILE A 37 6.22 12.09 -28.13
N GLU A 38 7.48 11.72 -28.36
CA GLU A 38 7.94 10.33 -28.38
C GLU A 38 8.84 10.04 -27.17
N VAL A 39 9.39 11.07 -26.53
CA VAL A 39 10.25 10.98 -25.35
C VAL A 39 10.03 12.20 -24.45
N PHE A 40 9.77 11.96 -23.17
CA PHE A 40 9.60 12.96 -22.11
C PHE A 40 10.39 12.56 -20.86
N ILE A 41 11.63 13.06 -20.76
CA ILE A 41 12.55 12.78 -19.67
C ILE A 41 12.87 14.09 -18.94
N MET A 42 12.52 14.14 -17.65
CA MET A 42 12.74 15.26 -16.74
C MET A 42 13.36 14.82 -15.41
N SER A 43 13.93 13.62 -15.36
CA SER A 43 14.51 13.07 -14.14
C SER A 43 15.58 13.99 -13.53
N TYR A 44 15.66 14.02 -12.20
CA TYR A 44 16.65 14.76 -11.41
C TYR A 44 16.67 16.25 -11.73
N ASN A 45 15.49 16.88 -11.67
CA ASN A 45 15.28 18.31 -11.76
C ASN A 45 14.51 18.80 -10.52
N ASP A 46 14.00 20.03 -10.54
CA ASP A 46 13.30 20.67 -9.44
C ASP A 46 11.80 20.86 -9.75
N LEU A 47 11.19 19.95 -10.54
CA LEU A 47 9.75 20.00 -10.82
C LEU A 47 8.96 19.80 -9.53
N SER A 48 7.83 20.49 -9.40
CA SER A 48 7.03 20.49 -8.18
C SER A 48 5.53 20.54 -8.46
N GLY A 49 4.71 20.31 -7.42
CA GLY A 49 3.25 20.40 -7.53
C GLY A 49 2.64 19.15 -8.17
N LEU A 50 1.33 19.17 -8.38
CA LEU A 50 0.59 18.00 -8.86
C LEU A 50 0.89 17.69 -10.33
N ILE A 51 0.89 16.41 -10.67
CA ILE A 51 0.93 15.98 -12.08
C ILE A 51 -0.50 15.98 -12.61
N PRO A 52 -0.79 16.67 -13.73
CA PRO A 52 -2.13 16.70 -14.28
C PRO A 52 -2.53 15.35 -14.90
N ASP A 53 -3.78 14.93 -14.69
CA ASP A 53 -4.33 13.69 -15.28
C ASP A 53 -4.20 13.63 -16.82
N SER A 54 -4.12 14.79 -17.46
CA SER A 54 -3.93 14.91 -18.91
C SER A 54 -2.60 14.32 -19.39
N ILE A 55 -1.65 14.01 -18.50
CA ILE A 55 -0.45 13.24 -18.84
C ILE A 55 -0.78 11.85 -19.37
N CYS A 56 -1.88 11.24 -18.90
CA CYS A 56 -2.34 9.92 -19.34
C CYS A 56 -2.87 9.90 -20.78
N GLU A 57 -3.07 11.07 -21.40
CA GLU A 57 -3.48 11.18 -22.80
C GLU A 57 -2.28 11.15 -23.77
N LEU A 58 -1.05 11.18 -23.26
CA LEU A 58 0.16 11.03 -24.09
C LEU A 58 0.36 9.56 -24.49
N ASP A 59 0.68 9.32 -25.76
CA ASP A 59 0.97 7.98 -26.31
C ASP A 59 2.44 7.62 -26.08
N LEU A 60 2.83 7.51 -24.80
CA LEU A 60 4.18 7.14 -24.36
C LEU A 60 4.16 5.78 -23.67
N ASP A 61 5.25 5.03 -23.82
CA ASP A 61 5.51 3.87 -22.97
C ASP A 61 6.08 4.36 -21.63
N PHE A 62 5.20 4.55 -20.65
CA PHE A 62 5.58 5.02 -19.32
C PHE A 62 6.48 4.03 -18.56
N SER A 63 6.54 2.76 -18.97
CA SER A 63 7.37 1.74 -18.33
C SER A 63 8.82 1.72 -18.80
N ASP A 64 9.13 2.42 -19.91
CA ASP A 64 10.47 2.53 -20.45
C ASP A 64 11.12 3.85 -19.99
N ASN A 65 12.07 3.76 -19.06
CA ASN A 65 12.81 4.93 -18.55
C ASN A 65 13.62 5.68 -19.63
N SER A 66 13.81 5.10 -20.82
CA SER A 66 14.41 5.80 -21.97
C SER A 66 13.39 6.62 -22.78
N ILE A 67 12.11 6.48 -22.47
CA ILE A 67 10.98 7.19 -23.08
C ILE A 67 10.35 8.16 -22.07
N PHE A 68 10.11 7.72 -20.83
CA PHE A 68 9.48 8.52 -19.78
C PHE A 68 10.23 8.37 -18.45
N ASP A 69 10.69 9.47 -17.88
CA ASP A 69 11.33 9.45 -16.57
C ASP A 69 11.16 10.80 -15.86
N LEU A 70 10.45 10.78 -14.73
CA LEU A 70 10.23 11.92 -13.84
C LEU A 70 10.90 11.75 -12.47
N ASN A 71 11.71 10.71 -12.28
CA ASN A 71 12.35 10.37 -11.01
C ASN A 71 13.19 11.54 -10.45
N GLY A 72 13.24 11.68 -9.12
CA GLY A 72 14.12 12.63 -8.46
C GLY A 72 13.71 14.09 -8.65
N ASN A 73 12.41 14.38 -8.63
CA ASN A 73 11.84 15.72 -8.55
C ASN A 73 11.13 15.91 -7.19
N ALA A 74 10.29 16.93 -7.06
CA ALA A 74 9.43 17.22 -5.91
C ALA A 74 7.94 17.22 -6.31
N LEU A 75 7.55 16.35 -7.26
CA LEU A 75 6.19 16.24 -7.75
C LEU A 75 5.27 15.66 -6.67
N CYS A 76 4.10 16.27 -6.51
CA CYS A 76 3.16 15.91 -5.46
C CYS A 76 2.23 14.77 -5.87
N PRO A 77 2.04 13.77 -5.01
CA PRO A 77 0.93 12.82 -5.12
C PRO A 77 -0.42 13.49 -4.82
N PRO A 78 -1.57 12.86 -5.17
CA PRO A 78 -1.69 11.58 -5.84
C PRO A 78 -1.22 11.68 -7.29
N TYR A 79 -0.49 10.67 -7.73
CA TYR A 79 -0.05 10.60 -9.11
C TYR A 79 -1.16 10.02 -9.98
N PRO A 80 -1.30 10.46 -11.25
CA PRO A 80 -2.22 9.85 -12.18
C PRO A 80 -1.97 8.35 -12.30
N ALA A 81 -3.03 7.54 -12.22
CA ALA A 81 -2.95 6.07 -12.14
C ALA A 81 -2.17 5.42 -13.30
N CYS A 82 -2.09 6.08 -14.47
CA CYS A 82 -1.34 5.58 -15.62
C CYS A 82 0.20 5.62 -15.44
N ILE A 83 0.70 6.46 -14.52
CA ILE A 83 2.13 6.67 -14.26
C ILE A 83 2.54 6.45 -12.80
N GLU A 84 1.60 6.19 -11.91
CA GLU A 84 1.85 6.02 -10.46
C GLU A 84 2.97 5.01 -10.19
N THR A 85 3.00 3.91 -10.93
CA THR A 85 4.02 2.84 -10.82
C THR A 85 5.39 3.21 -11.43
N TYR A 86 5.48 4.30 -12.19
CA TYR A 86 6.67 4.71 -12.93
C TYR A 86 7.22 6.07 -12.49
N ILE A 87 6.62 6.71 -11.49
CA ILE A 87 7.03 8.03 -11.01
C ILE A 87 8.35 8.01 -10.22
N ASN A 88 8.69 6.83 -9.68
CA ASN A 88 9.85 6.59 -8.84
C ASN A 88 9.93 7.59 -7.67
N ASN A 89 11.13 7.87 -7.17
CA ASN A 89 11.32 8.66 -5.95
C ASN A 89 11.04 10.15 -6.18
N GLN A 90 10.29 10.78 -5.28
CA GLN A 90 10.02 12.22 -5.26
C GLN A 90 10.34 12.76 -3.86
N ASP A 91 11.05 13.89 -3.78
CA ASP A 91 11.30 14.59 -2.51
C ASP A 91 10.15 15.54 -2.19
N THR A 92 9.08 15.00 -1.61
CA THR A 92 7.89 15.77 -1.22
C THR A 92 7.95 16.30 0.21
N MET A 93 9.10 16.18 0.91
CA MET A 93 9.20 16.56 2.33
C MET A 93 9.00 18.06 2.54
N PHE A 94 9.38 18.86 1.53
CA PHE A 94 9.29 20.33 1.57
C PHE A 94 8.43 20.91 0.44
N SER A 95 7.78 20.08 -0.37
CA SER A 95 6.87 20.53 -1.42
C SER A 95 5.55 21.01 -0.81
N ASP A 96 5.05 22.15 -1.29
CA ASP A 96 3.73 22.67 -0.93
C ASP A 96 2.65 21.91 -1.71
N CYS A 97 2.44 20.64 -1.35
CA CYS A 97 1.33 19.87 -1.88
C CYS A 97 0.06 20.44 -1.24
N GLU A 98 -0.77 21.15 -2.01
CA GLU A 98 -2.01 21.80 -1.52
C GLU A 98 -3.09 20.81 -1.02
N LEU A 99 -2.72 19.55 -0.75
CA LEU A 99 -3.58 18.52 -0.19
C LEU A 99 -3.38 18.44 1.32
N ASN A 100 -4.44 18.05 2.03
CA ASN A 100 -4.30 17.78 3.45
C ASN A 100 -3.29 16.65 3.66
N VAL A 101 -2.54 16.74 4.74
CA VAL A 101 -1.59 15.72 5.11
C VAL A 101 -2.39 14.47 5.51
N CYS A 102 -2.00 13.29 5.02
CA CYS A 102 -2.77 12.03 5.18
C CYS A 102 -4.06 11.93 4.33
N TYR A 103 -4.22 12.76 3.30
CA TYR A 103 -5.43 12.78 2.45
C TYR A 103 -5.81 11.41 1.87
N ASN A 104 -4.85 10.67 1.33
CA ASN A 104 -5.07 9.44 0.57
C ASN A 104 -4.44 8.22 1.24
N LEU A 105 -4.79 8.00 2.51
CA LEU A 105 -4.53 6.75 3.20
C LEU A 105 -5.65 5.75 2.93
N GLY A 106 -5.31 4.49 2.69
CA GLY A 106 -6.30 3.47 2.40
C GLY A 106 -5.79 2.07 2.72
N ILE A 107 -6.66 1.08 2.49
CA ILE A 107 -6.32 -0.33 2.65
C ILE A 107 -6.28 -1.00 1.28
N SER A 108 -5.13 -1.59 0.91
CA SER A 108 -4.96 -2.27 -0.38
C SER A 108 -5.30 -3.76 -0.29
N ASP A 109 -4.93 -4.39 0.82
CA ASP A 109 -5.09 -5.82 1.05
C ASP A 109 -5.83 -6.04 2.37
N PHE A 110 -6.84 -6.91 2.33
CA PHE A 110 -7.58 -7.32 3.53
C PHE A 110 -7.90 -8.81 3.46
N ILE A 111 -7.03 -9.61 4.08
CA ILE A 111 -7.09 -11.06 4.06
C ILE A 111 -7.38 -11.65 5.43
N SER A 112 -7.62 -12.95 5.45
CA SER A 112 -7.67 -13.75 6.66
C SER A 112 -6.89 -15.05 6.46
N TYR A 113 -6.25 -15.52 7.51
CA TYR A 113 -5.59 -16.81 7.52
C TYR A 113 -5.55 -17.39 8.93
N GLU A 114 -5.18 -18.66 9.02
CA GLU A 114 -5.00 -19.34 10.29
C GLU A 114 -3.57 -19.80 10.50
N LEU A 115 -3.07 -19.58 11.71
CA LEU A 115 -1.77 -20.08 12.16
C LEU A 115 -1.96 -21.30 13.05
N ASN A 116 -1.24 -22.40 12.79
CA ASN A 116 -1.27 -23.64 13.58
C ASN A 116 -2.64 -24.36 13.69
N GLY A 117 -3.51 -24.20 12.70
CA GLY A 117 -4.83 -24.85 12.64
C GLY A 117 -5.07 -25.66 11.37
N ASP A 118 -6.33 -25.93 11.05
CA ASP A 118 -6.77 -26.76 9.92
C ASP A 118 -7.31 -25.95 8.72
N ASN A 119 -7.17 -24.63 8.78
CA ASN A 119 -7.68 -23.66 7.83
C ASN A 119 -9.21 -23.70 7.72
N ILE A 120 -9.91 -23.87 8.83
CA ILE A 120 -11.37 -23.76 8.93
C ILE A 120 -11.73 -22.69 9.94
N VAL A 121 -12.64 -21.80 9.59
CA VAL A 121 -13.09 -20.69 10.45
C VAL A 121 -13.84 -21.24 11.67
N ASN A 122 -13.10 -21.41 12.77
CA ASN A 122 -13.48 -21.77 14.15
C ASN A 122 -14.94 -22.21 14.38
N PRO A 123 -15.30 -23.45 14.01
CA PRO A 123 -16.48 -24.13 14.53
C PRO A 123 -16.24 -24.62 15.98
N TYR A 124 -17.30 -25.04 16.68
CA TYR A 124 -17.24 -25.64 18.02
C TYR A 124 -16.17 -26.73 18.21
N ASP A 125 -15.80 -27.41 17.13
CA ASP A 125 -14.89 -28.55 17.09
C ASP A 125 -13.45 -28.21 16.70
N ASP A 126 -13.14 -26.93 16.43
CA ASP A 126 -11.78 -26.47 16.15
C ASP A 126 -11.24 -25.66 17.34
N LEU A 127 -10.27 -26.24 18.04
CA LEU A 127 -9.65 -25.67 19.24
C LEU A 127 -8.17 -25.36 19.01
N ASN A 128 -7.66 -25.61 17.80
CA ASN A 128 -6.24 -25.50 17.51
C ASN A 128 -6.02 -24.46 16.42
N GLY A 129 -5.23 -23.46 16.75
CA GLY A 129 -4.84 -22.44 15.79
C GLY A 129 -5.25 -21.05 16.27
N THR A 130 -4.91 -20.05 15.49
CA THR A 130 -5.26 -18.66 15.76
C THR A 130 -5.57 -17.99 14.44
N GLY A 131 -6.77 -17.42 14.34
CA GLY A 131 -7.20 -16.64 13.18
C GLY A 131 -6.55 -15.26 13.21
N TYR A 132 -6.08 -14.82 12.04
CA TYR A 132 -5.49 -13.51 11.83
C TYR A 132 -6.19 -12.80 10.69
N LEU A 133 -6.36 -11.48 10.84
CA LEU A 133 -6.65 -10.57 9.74
C LEU A 133 -5.34 -9.93 9.30
N GLY A 134 -4.99 -10.09 8.03
CA GLY A 134 -3.84 -9.45 7.41
C GLY A 134 -4.26 -8.21 6.64
N ILE A 135 -3.60 -7.08 6.89
CA ILE A 135 -3.92 -5.81 6.23
C ILE A 135 -2.67 -5.08 5.76
N ASN A 136 -2.73 -4.44 4.59
CA ASN A 136 -1.81 -3.38 4.18
C ASN A 136 -2.50 -2.01 4.23
N LEU A 137 -2.00 -1.10 5.08
CA LEU A 137 -2.28 0.33 5.01
C LEU A 137 -1.32 0.97 4.01
N PHE A 138 -1.83 1.67 3.01
CA PHE A 138 -1.00 2.41 2.04
C PHE A 138 -1.20 3.92 2.18
N ASN A 139 -0.24 4.68 1.63
CA ASN A 139 -0.32 6.12 1.47
C ASN A 139 0.00 6.55 0.04
N ASN A 140 -1.03 6.81 -0.76
CA ASN A 140 -0.87 7.33 -2.12
C ASN A 140 -1.02 8.87 -2.16
N GLY A 141 -0.91 9.52 -1.00
CA GLY A 141 -0.88 10.96 -0.84
C GLY A 141 0.51 11.46 -0.40
N PRO A 142 0.60 12.73 0.04
CA PRO A 142 1.82 13.26 0.63
C PRO A 142 2.22 12.47 1.88
N ALA A 143 3.49 12.56 2.29
CA ALA A 143 3.95 11.95 3.54
C ALA A 143 3.03 12.32 4.71
N CYS A 144 2.62 11.34 5.49
CA CYS A 144 1.64 11.47 6.55
C CYS A 144 2.28 11.26 7.93
N PRO A 145 2.72 12.34 8.62
CA PRO A 145 3.27 12.33 9.98
C PRO A 145 2.23 12.42 11.11
N TYR A 146 0.93 12.40 10.81
CA TYR A 146 -0.13 12.65 11.81
C TYR A 146 -0.74 11.39 12.39
N TYR A 147 0.10 10.44 12.76
CA TYR A 147 -0.34 9.17 13.34
C TYR A 147 -1.39 8.44 12.49
N PRO A 148 -1.03 8.06 11.25
CA PRO A 148 -1.86 7.20 10.42
C PRO A 148 -2.12 5.87 11.14
N GLY A 149 -3.27 5.27 10.90
CA GLY A 149 -3.69 4.05 11.59
C GLY A 149 -4.72 3.26 10.81
N ILE A 150 -5.09 2.12 11.40
CA ILE A 150 -6.19 1.28 10.94
C ILE A 150 -7.17 1.11 12.09
N ARG A 151 -8.46 1.14 11.77
CA ARG A 151 -9.53 0.65 12.63
C ARG A 151 -10.18 -0.56 11.97
N ILE A 152 -10.36 -1.65 12.72
CA ILE A 152 -11.15 -2.81 12.33
C ILE A 152 -12.30 -2.99 13.31
N GLN A 153 -13.48 -3.28 12.77
CA GLN A 153 -14.67 -3.56 13.54
C GLN A 153 -15.35 -4.84 13.04
N SER A 154 -16.00 -5.56 13.95
CA SER A 154 -17.02 -6.54 13.61
C SER A 154 -18.24 -6.35 14.49
N ASN A 155 -19.42 -6.39 13.88
CA ASN A 155 -20.69 -6.34 14.59
C ASN A 155 -21.26 -7.73 14.93
N THR A 156 -20.50 -8.81 14.66
CA THR A 156 -20.94 -10.17 14.89
C THR A 156 -20.70 -10.57 16.35
N GLU A 157 -21.76 -10.88 17.08
CA GLU A 157 -21.66 -11.31 18.48
C GLU A 157 -20.81 -12.58 18.61
N GLY A 158 -19.89 -12.60 19.56
CA GLY A 158 -18.96 -13.70 19.77
C GLY A 158 -17.64 -13.57 18.98
N VAL A 159 -17.45 -12.51 18.20
CA VAL A 159 -16.15 -12.16 17.61
C VAL A 159 -15.44 -11.18 18.52
N SER A 160 -14.13 -11.33 18.69
CA SER A 160 -13.34 -10.37 19.47
C SER A 160 -11.91 -10.22 19.00
N PHE A 161 -11.33 -9.05 19.22
CA PHE A 161 -9.93 -8.75 18.91
C PHE A 161 -9.06 -8.75 20.16
N TYR A 162 -7.88 -9.34 20.07
CA TYR A 162 -6.89 -9.22 21.14
C TYR A 162 -6.32 -7.79 21.17
N GLY A 163 -6.35 -7.17 22.35
CA GLY A 163 -5.83 -5.80 22.53
C GLY A 163 -6.77 -4.68 22.03
N GLY A 164 -8.03 -5.00 21.74
CA GLY A 164 -9.05 -4.03 21.32
C GLY A 164 -9.39 -2.96 22.35
N THR A 165 -10.05 -1.89 21.90
CA THR A 165 -10.48 -0.73 22.69
C THR A 165 -11.98 -0.80 23.01
N GLY A 166 -12.39 -0.38 24.22
CA GLY A 166 -13.81 -0.29 24.61
C GLY A 166 -14.27 -1.28 25.69
N THR A 167 -15.59 -1.36 25.90
CA THR A 167 -16.23 -2.24 26.89
C THR A 167 -16.58 -3.63 26.36
N ASP A 168 -16.66 -3.75 25.03
CA ASP A 168 -16.85 -4.98 24.29
C ASP A 168 -15.75 -4.99 23.22
N ILE A 169 -14.87 -5.99 23.24
CA ILE A 169 -13.66 -6.18 22.41
C ILE A 169 -13.95 -6.37 20.89
N LEU A 170 -14.91 -5.63 20.35
CA LEU A 170 -15.45 -5.66 18.98
C LEU A 170 -14.75 -4.73 18.00
N GLU A 171 -13.77 -3.97 18.49
CA GLU A 171 -13.00 -3.00 17.73
C GLU A 171 -11.51 -3.13 18.05
N PHE A 172 -10.69 -3.05 17.02
CA PHE A 172 -9.25 -2.92 17.11
C PHE A 172 -8.83 -1.64 16.40
N GLU A 173 -8.05 -0.79 17.07
CA GLU A 173 -7.47 0.41 16.47
C GLU A 173 -6.00 0.53 16.85
N THR A 174 -5.16 0.88 15.88
CA THR A 174 -3.73 1.13 16.10
C THR A 174 -3.24 2.23 15.19
N TRP A 175 -2.12 2.86 15.58
CA TRP A 175 -1.51 3.98 14.86
C TRP A 175 0.01 3.80 14.78
N TRP A 176 0.58 4.25 13.67
CA TRP A 176 2.02 4.42 13.47
C TRP A 176 2.43 5.86 13.76
N TYR A 177 3.73 6.14 13.79
CA TYR A 177 4.20 7.53 13.93
C TYR A 177 3.97 8.33 12.64
N ALA A 178 4.34 7.74 11.51
CA ALA A 178 4.21 8.34 10.20
C ALA A 178 4.25 7.26 9.11
N ILE A 179 3.66 7.54 7.95
CA ILE A 179 3.81 6.75 6.73
C ILE A 179 4.26 7.68 5.59
N GLU A 180 5.33 7.32 4.90
CA GLU A 180 5.86 8.14 3.80
C GLU A 180 4.93 8.10 2.58
N SER A 181 5.14 9.00 1.62
CA SER A 181 4.44 8.91 0.34
C SER A 181 4.83 7.62 -0.38
N GLN A 182 3.85 6.97 -1.02
CA GLN A 182 4.00 5.65 -1.65
C GLN A 182 4.42 4.56 -0.65
N GLY A 183 4.29 4.82 0.65
CA GLY A 183 4.60 3.85 1.70
C GLY A 183 3.43 2.89 1.93
N ALA A 184 3.75 1.67 2.36
CA ALA A 184 2.79 0.69 2.86
C ALA A 184 3.27 0.08 4.18
N TYR A 185 2.34 -0.22 5.07
CA TYR A 185 2.56 -0.96 6.31
C TYR A 185 1.59 -2.11 6.45
N GLY A 186 2.15 -3.30 6.63
CA GLY A 186 1.44 -4.53 6.91
C GLY A 186 1.19 -4.72 8.40
N LEU A 187 0.07 -5.37 8.72
CA LEU A 187 -0.28 -5.75 10.08
C LEU A 187 -1.08 -7.04 10.10
N ASN A 188 -0.75 -7.93 11.04
CA ASN A 188 -1.54 -9.12 11.37
C ASN A 188 -2.24 -8.94 12.71
N ILE A 189 -3.57 -8.99 12.70
CA ILE A 189 -4.41 -8.76 13.87
C ILE A 189 -5.04 -10.09 14.27
N PRO A 190 -4.65 -10.67 15.42
CA PRO A 190 -5.28 -11.88 15.91
C PRO A 190 -6.70 -11.58 16.39
N PHE A 191 -7.61 -12.47 16.05
CA PHE A 191 -9.00 -12.41 16.50
C PHE A 191 -9.49 -13.78 16.96
N GLU A 192 -10.50 -13.77 17.82
CA GLU A 192 -11.19 -14.97 18.28
C GLU A 192 -12.62 -14.97 17.75
N ILE A 193 -13.08 -16.16 17.36
CA ILE A 193 -14.49 -16.44 17.08
C ILE A 193 -14.96 -17.40 18.16
N SER A 194 -16.07 -17.07 18.81
CA SER A 194 -16.67 -17.93 19.80
C SER A 194 -17.09 -19.27 19.18
N PRO A 195 -16.76 -20.41 19.81
CA PRO A 195 -17.16 -21.73 19.31
C PRO A 195 -18.68 -21.96 19.33
N PHE A 196 -19.44 -21.03 19.91
CA PHE A 196 -20.90 -21.10 19.97
C PHE A 196 -21.60 -20.40 18.79
N ILE A 197 -20.85 -19.74 17.90
CA ILE A 197 -21.42 -19.20 16.67
C ILE A 197 -21.80 -20.38 15.75
N PRO A 198 -23.06 -20.45 15.26
CA PRO A 198 -23.48 -21.57 14.41
C PRO A 198 -22.70 -21.66 13.09
N GLU A 199 -22.44 -22.89 12.64
CA GLU A 199 -21.88 -23.16 11.30
C GLU A 199 -22.75 -22.52 10.20
N GLY A 200 -22.09 -21.97 9.17
CA GLY A 200 -22.73 -21.22 8.10
C GLY A 200 -23.09 -19.77 8.44
N THR A 201 -22.79 -19.29 9.66
CA THR A 201 -22.98 -17.88 10.01
C THR A 201 -21.92 -17.03 9.31
N PRO A 202 -22.32 -15.98 8.56
CA PRO A 202 -21.38 -15.03 8.00
C PRO A 202 -20.85 -14.09 9.09
N ILE A 203 -19.54 -13.85 9.09
CA ILE A 203 -18.85 -12.90 9.95
C ILE A 203 -18.26 -11.83 9.05
N THR A 204 -18.75 -10.59 9.18
CA THR A 204 -18.21 -9.46 8.42
C THR A 204 -17.29 -8.62 9.29
N PHE A 205 -16.12 -8.34 8.75
CA PHE A 205 -15.15 -7.39 9.25
C PHE A 205 -15.15 -6.17 8.35
N THR A 206 -15.10 -4.99 8.94
CA THR A 206 -14.91 -3.73 8.23
C THR A 206 -13.59 -3.14 8.70
N ALA A 207 -12.73 -2.77 7.77
CA ALA A 207 -11.48 -2.09 8.05
C ALA A 207 -11.45 -0.73 7.35
N GLU A 208 -10.96 0.29 8.04
CA GLU A 208 -10.83 1.65 7.53
C GLU A 208 -9.47 2.25 7.93
N ALA A 209 -8.92 3.09 7.04
CA ALA A 209 -7.78 3.92 7.38
C ALA A 209 -8.25 5.07 8.27
N VAL A 210 -7.50 5.33 9.34
CA VAL A 210 -7.80 6.41 10.29
C VAL A 210 -6.57 7.27 10.50
N THR A 211 -6.80 8.50 10.94
CA THR A 211 -5.74 9.42 11.38
C THR A 211 -6.11 9.90 12.77
N LEU A 212 -5.16 9.86 13.72
CA LEU A 212 -5.45 10.23 15.10
C LEU A 212 -5.96 11.68 15.18
N HIS A 213 -7.15 11.86 15.76
CA HIS A 213 -7.80 13.17 15.91
C HIS A 213 -8.07 13.93 14.61
N CYS A 214 -8.30 13.23 13.50
CA CYS A 214 -8.77 13.87 12.29
C CYS A 214 -10.24 14.34 12.40
N GLU A 215 -10.60 15.32 11.59
CA GLU A 215 -11.98 15.82 11.43
C GLU A 215 -12.47 15.56 10.00
N GLU A 216 -13.77 15.36 9.80
CA GLU A 216 -14.31 15.17 8.44
C GLU A 216 -14.20 16.44 7.58
N ASP A 217 -14.27 17.61 8.22
CA ASP A 217 -14.24 18.91 7.54
C ASP A 217 -13.49 19.94 8.39
N CYS A 218 -12.35 20.41 7.87
CA CYS A 218 -11.53 21.43 8.51
C CYS A 218 -11.86 22.86 8.05
N SER A 219 -12.83 23.05 7.15
CA SER A 219 -13.12 24.37 6.55
C SER A 219 -13.66 25.40 7.57
N GLU A 220 -14.27 24.92 8.65
CA GLU A 220 -14.77 25.75 9.76
C GLU A 220 -13.90 25.65 11.03
N SER A 221 -12.76 24.94 10.97
CA SER A 221 -11.92 24.72 12.14
C SER A 221 -11.03 25.95 12.43
N ASP A 222 -11.07 26.41 13.69
CA ASP A 222 -10.15 27.45 14.19
C ASP A 222 -8.76 26.87 14.52
N ASP A 223 -8.57 25.54 14.43
CA ASP A 223 -7.29 24.88 14.65
C ASP A 223 -6.42 24.93 13.38
N PRO A 224 -5.28 25.64 13.38
CA PRO A 224 -4.38 25.65 12.24
C PRO A 224 -3.72 24.30 11.95
N TYR A 225 -3.90 23.31 12.82
CA TYR A 225 -3.42 21.92 12.66
C TYR A 225 -4.55 20.92 12.45
N CYS A 226 -5.75 21.37 12.07
CA CYS A 226 -6.84 20.47 11.71
C CYS A 226 -6.45 19.60 10.51
N ASN A 227 -6.46 18.28 10.72
CA ASN A 227 -6.22 17.30 9.66
C ASN A 227 -7.55 16.68 9.23
N MET A 228 -7.78 16.62 7.93
CA MET A 228 -8.95 15.92 7.41
C MET A 228 -8.76 14.41 7.57
N CYS A 229 -9.84 13.69 7.86
CA CYS A 229 -9.81 12.23 7.86
C CYS A 229 -9.52 11.70 6.45
N PRO A 230 -8.88 10.52 6.33
CA PRO A 230 -8.65 9.89 5.04
C PRO A 230 -9.95 9.77 4.25
N ILE A 231 -9.89 10.04 2.94
CA ILE A 231 -11.09 10.00 2.08
C ILE A 231 -11.41 8.60 1.54
N THR A 232 -10.53 7.63 1.78
CA THR A 232 -10.66 6.29 1.19
C THR A 232 -11.77 5.53 1.91
N ASP A 233 -12.65 4.92 1.12
CA ASP A 233 -13.77 4.14 1.64
C ASP A 233 -13.27 2.92 2.45
N PRO A 234 -13.98 2.54 3.52
CA PRO A 234 -13.72 1.29 4.24
C PRO A 234 -13.84 0.06 3.33
N ILE A 235 -13.02 -0.95 3.60
CA ILE A 235 -13.07 -2.26 2.93
C ILE A 235 -13.69 -3.31 3.86
N THR A 236 -14.38 -4.30 3.28
CA THR A 236 -15.01 -5.38 4.05
C THR A 236 -14.49 -6.75 3.66
N LEU A 237 -14.30 -7.61 4.65
CA LEU A 237 -14.01 -9.03 4.49
C LEU A 237 -15.11 -9.85 5.16
N THR A 238 -15.62 -10.88 4.49
CA THR A 238 -16.64 -11.77 5.06
C THR A 238 -16.13 -13.20 5.10
N LEU A 239 -16.11 -13.77 6.31
CA LEU A 239 -15.85 -15.18 6.55
C LEU A 239 -17.17 -15.92 6.81
N THR A 240 -17.16 -17.24 6.65
CA THR A 240 -18.31 -18.09 7.01
C THR A 240 -17.84 -19.18 7.95
N VAL A 241 -18.47 -19.28 9.13
CA VAL A 241 -18.11 -20.31 10.13
C VAL A 241 -18.22 -21.70 9.50
N GLY A 242 -17.16 -22.51 9.65
CA GLY A 242 -17.05 -23.85 9.03
C GLY A 242 -16.57 -23.86 7.57
N SER A 243 -16.28 -22.70 6.97
CA SER A 243 -15.60 -22.59 5.68
C SER A 243 -14.11 -22.29 5.88
N SER A 244 -13.31 -22.39 4.83
CA SER A 244 -11.89 -22.02 4.92
C SER A 244 -11.66 -20.52 5.06
N PHE A 245 -10.52 -20.15 5.66
CA PHE A 245 -10.05 -18.76 5.58
C PHE A 245 -9.71 -18.41 4.13
N THR A 246 -9.57 -17.11 3.86
CA THR A 246 -9.36 -16.63 2.50
C THR A 246 -7.98 -16.95 1.95
N ASN A 247 -6.97 -17.02 2.80
CA ASN A 247 -5.57 -17.19 2.43
C ASN A 247 -4.86 -18.14 3.41
N ALA A 248 -3.63 -18.52 3.10
CA ALA A 248 -2.78 -19.35 3.95
C ALA A 248 -1.36 -18.77 4.04
N LEU A 249 -0.58 -19.17 5.05
CA LEU A 249 0.83 -18.79 5.11
C LEU A 249 1.57 -19.22 3.82
N GLY A 250 2.40 -18.33 3.30
CA GLY A 250 3.11 -18.53 2.04
C GLY A 250 2.38 -18.02 0.81
N ASP A 251 1.10 -17.64 0.91
CA ASP A 251 0.37 -16.91 -0.14
C ASP A 251 0.90 -15.46 -0.17
N ALA A 252 1.82 -15.21 -1.10
CA ALA A 252 2.60 -14.00 -1.20
C ALA A 252 1.92 -12.96 -2.10
N ASN A 253 1.13 -13.41 -3.08
CA ASN A 253 0.38 -12.53 -4.00
C ASN A 253 -1.08 -12.30 -3.55
N PHE A 254 -1.48 -12.91 -2.44
CA PHE A 254 -2.79 -12.81 -1.79
C PHE A 254 -3.97 -13.28 -2.63
N ASP A 255 -3.75 -14.19 -3.58
CA ASP A 255 -4.81 -14.72 -4.46
C ASP A 255 -5.63 -15.86 -3.84
N GLY A 256 -5.26 -16.30 -2.63
CA GLY A 256 -5.92 -17.36 -1.87
C GLY A 256 -5.37 -18.76 -2.14
N GLN A 257 -4.39 -18.90 -3.05
CA GLN A 257 -3.69 -20.14 -3.33
C GLN A 257 -2.23 -20.04 -2.89
N VAL A 258 -1.63 -21.18 -2.59
CA VAL A 258 -0.19 -21.28 -2.34
C VAL A 258 0.42 -22.09 -3.47
N ASP A 259 0.96 -21.40 -4.47
CA ASP A 259 1.51 -21.97 -5.70
C ASP A 259 2.79 -21.27 -6.19
N VAL A 260 3.20 -21.58 -7.42
CA VAL A 260 4.46 -21.07 -7.99
C VAL A 260 4.48 -19.55 -8.18
N LEU A 261 3.32 -18.89 -8.28
CA LEU A 261 3.22 -17.45 -8.38
C LEU A 261 3.69 -16.78 -7.08
N ASP A 262 3.44 -17.39 -5.92
CA ASP A 262 3.94 -16.90 -4.64
C ASP A 262 5.45 -16.96 -4.53
N VAL A 263 6.06 -17.98 -5.14
CA VAL A 263 7.52 -18.09 -5.23
C VAL A 263 8.08 -16.96 -6.07
N ILE A 264 7.41 -16.58 -7.16
CA ILE A 264 7.82 -15.47 -8.03
C ILE A 264 7.74 -14.15 -7.26
N GLU A 265 6.65 -13.93 -6.53
CA GLU A 265 6.44 -12.73 -5.72
C GLU A 265 7.51 -12.63 -4.62
N LEU A 266 7.70 -13.70 -3.83
CA LEU A 266 8.71 -13.73 -2.77
C LEU A 266 10.13 -13.54 -3.32
N VAL A 267 10.48 -14.14 -4.46
CA VAL A 267 11.79 -13.92 -5.09
C VAL A 267 11.96 -12.46 -5.50
N SER A 268 10.92 -11.85 -6.07
CA SER A 268 10.94 -10.44 -6.49
C SER A 268 11.14 -9.54 -5.28
N TYR A 269 10.41 -9.79 -4.19
CA TYR A 269 10.57 -9.10 -2.93
C TYR A 269 12.00 -9.23 -2.38
N VAL A 270 12.54 -10.45 -2.32
CA VAL A 270 13.90 -10.72 -1.81
C VAL A 270 14.99 -10.03 -2.64
N LEU A 271 14.81 -9.92 -3.95
CA LEU A 271 15.77 -9.23 -4.82
C LEU A 271 15.73 -7.70 -4.67
N ASN A 272 14.59 -7.15 -4.24
CA ASN A 272 14.35 -5.72 -4.14
C ASN A 272 14.36 -5.19 -2.70
N ILE A 273 14.84 -5.95 -1.71
CA ILE A 273 14.88 -5.55 -0.28
C ILE A 273 15.52 -4.16 -0.03
N GLY A 274 16.34 -3.64 -0.95
CA GLY A 274 16.91 -2.29 -0.87
C GLY A 274 15.94 -1.14 -1.10
N ASP A 275 14.78 -1.40 -1.71
CA ASP A 275 13.79 -0.39 -2.11
C ASP A 275 12.54 -0.39 -1.18
N TYR A 276 12.30 -1.49 -0.47
CA TYR A 276 11.14 -1.67 0.42
C TYR A 276 11.56 -1.54 1.90
N TYR A 277 11.46 -0.34 2.46
CA TYR A 277 11.51 -0.11 3.91
C TYR A 277 10.19 -0.46 4.62
N SER A 278 9.35 -1.27 3.99
CA SER A 278 7.97 -1.51 4.41
C SER A 278 7.84 -2.88 5.06
N TRP A 279 7.32 -2.89 6.29
CA TRP A 279 6.82 -4.10 6.95
C TRP A 279 5.50 -4.54 6.31
N GLU A 280 5.48 -4.69 4.98
CA GLU A 280 4.30 -5.08 4.21
C GLU A 280 3.80 -6.46 4.60
N LEU A 281 2.53 -6.71 4.31
CA LEU A 281 1.88 -7.97 4.59
C LEU A 281 2.61 -9.16 3.94
N VAL A 282 3.27 -8.96 2.79
CA VAL A 282 4.03 -10.01 2.08
C VAL A 282 5.13 -10.53 3.00
N PHE A 283 5.86 -9.63 3.67
CA PHE A 283 6.88 -9.99 4.64
C PHE A 283 6.30 -10.87 5.76
N LEU A 284 5.16 -10.46 6.32
CA LEU A 284 4.53 -11.17 7.44
C LEU A 284 3.97 -12.55 7.04
N MET A 285 3.50 -12.69 5.80
CA MET A 285 2.90 -13.91 5.27
C MET A 285 3.92 -14.93 4.78
N THR A 286 5.15 -14.48 4.46
CA THR A 286 6.18 -15.31 3.81
C THR A 286 7.44 -15.52 4.63
N ASP A 287 7.56 -14.94 5.85
CA ASP A 287 8.58 -15.33 6.82
C ASP A 287 8.23 -16.68 7.46
N LEU A 288 8.39 -17.75 6.68
CA LEU A 288 7.91 -19.09 7.02
C LEU A 288 8.71 -19.77 8.13
N ASN A 289 9.92 -19.29 8.42
CA ASN A 289 10.74 -19.79 9.52
C ASN A 289 10.72 -18.88 10.77
N PHE A 290 10.08 -17.71 10.69
CA PHE A 290 9.93 -16.72 11.75
C PHE A 290 11.26 -16.19 12.30
N ASP A 291 12.28 -16.05 11.44
CA ASP A 291 13.58 -15.47 11.81
C ASP A 291 13.64 -13.95 11.55
N TYR A 292 12.55 -13.36 11.05
CA TYR A 292 12.41 -11.96 10.67
C TYR A 292 13.32 -11.54 9.51
N ASN A 293 13.71 -12.46 8.63
CA ASN A 293 14.44 -12.17 7.41
C ASN A 293 13.85 -12.96 6.24
N LEU A 294 13.25 -12.29 5.26
CA LEU A 294 12.91 -12.95 4.01
C LEU A 294 14.17 -13.28 3.22
N ASN A 295 14.45 -14.56 3.05
CA ASN A 295 15.63 -15.03 2.34
C ASN A 295 15.39 -16.37 1.63
N ILE A 296 16.48 -16.96 1.13
CA ILE A 296 16.40 -18.23 0.38
C ILE A 296 15.84 -19.38 1.22
N GLN A 297 15.94 -19.33 2.55
CA GLN A 297 15.35 -20.35 3.43
C GLN A 297 13.83 -20.33 3.34
N ASP A 298 13.20 -19.16 3.31
CA ASP A 298 11.74 -19.02 3.18
C ASP A 298 11.26 -19.46 1.81
N ILE A 299 12.00 -19.12 0.76
CA ILE A 299 11.73 -19.63 -0.60
C ILE A 299 11.77 -21.17 -0.62
N ILE A 300 12.76 -21.79 0.03
CA ILE A 300 12.84 -23.26 0.11
C ILE A 300 11.64 -23.83 0.88
N LEU A 301 11.24 -23.20 1.99
CA LEU A 301 10.07 -23.63 2.76
C LEU A 301 8.79 -23.52 1.95
N LEU A 302 8.59 -22.41 1.23
CA LEU A 302 7.43 -22.20 0.37
C LEU A 302 7.36 -23.25 -0.73
N VAL A 303 8.48 -23.53 -1.40
CA VAL A 303 8.55 -24.59 -2.42
C VAL A 303 8.22 -25.96 -1.82
N ASN A 304 8.68 -26.27 -0.60
CA ASN A 304 8.31 -27.54 0.04
C ASN A 304 6.81 -27.62 0.34
N ILE A 305 6.20 -26.52 0.83
CA ILE A 305 4.75 -26.45 1.06
C ILE A 305 3.98 -26.75 -0.24
N ILE A 306 4.40 -26.17 -1.37
CA ILE A 306 3.77 -26.38 -2.69
C ILE A 306 3.97 -27.80 -3.22
N LEU A 307 5.10 -28.43 -2.91
CA LEU A 307 5.40 -29.79 -3.38
C LEU A 307 4.73 -30.88 -2.52
N ASP A 308 4.39 -30.56 -1.28
CA ASP A 308 3.76 -31.47 -0.32
C ASP A 308 2.21 -31.35 -0.31
N SER A 309 1.63 -30.39 -1.05
CA SER A 309 0.18 -30.13 -1.14
C SER A 309 -0.59 -30.99 -2.15
#